data_AF-A0A1E5QZ49-F1
#
_entry.id   AF-A0A1E5QZ49-F1
#
_cell.length_a   1.000
_cell.length_b   1.000
_cell.length_c   1.000
_cell.angle_alpha   90.00
_cell.angle_beta   90.00
_cell.angle_gamma   90.00
#
_symmetry.space_group_name_H-M   'P 1'
#
loop_
_entity.id
_entity.type
_entity.pdbx_description
1 polymer ?
#
loop_
_entity_poly.entity_id
_entity_poly.type
_entity_poly.pdbx_seq_one_letter_code
_entity_poly.pdbx_strand_id
1 'polypeptide(L)'
;MNLDQQFDNLINQAPKYGVPAPIMQYGVVPVLKVYAQQLSHKKYYLRQTLENNLVLTVLGKQDNPDIEKKVVYAFPTVEDAVQFADSDIDKLEIVAQEISIGEILFQMFTLREVDSIIFLDTPQDYKQSKEIYCDKLQQAIQENLKMLLDTNKSPNSTIA
;
A
#
# COMPACT_ATOMS: atom_id res chain seq x y z
N MET A 1 10.42 5.68 13.47
CA MET A 1 9.08 5.31 13.94
C MET A 1 8.90 3.79 13.84
N ASN A 2 8.40 3.12 14.88
CA ASN A 2 8.05 1.69 14.80
C ASN A 2 6.67 1.50 14.13
N LEU A 3 6.28 0.28 13.80
CA LEU A 3 5.01 0.00 13.10
C LEU A 3 3.79 0.44 13.89
N ASP A 4 3.76 0.17 15.20
CA ASP A 4 2.62 0.56 16.05
C ASP A 4 2.40 2.07 16.04
N GLN A 5 3.48 2.86 16.15
CA GLN A 5 3.41 4.32 16.05
C GLN A 5 2.88 4.79 14.68
N GLN A 6 3.20 4.11 13.58
CA GLN A 6 2.64 4.48 12.27
C GLN A 6 1.13 4.26 12.24
N PHE A 7 0.67 3.14 12.79
CA PHE A 7 -0.75 2.81 12.83
C PHE A 7 -1.53 3.69 13.80
N ASP A 8 -0.94 4.05 14.94
CA ASP A 8 -1.55 5.03 15.86
C ASP A 8 -1.72 6.39 15.19
N ASN A 9 -0.71 6.85 14.44
CA ASN A 9 -0.81 8.07 13.66
C ASN A 9 -1.92 7.99 12.61
N LEU A 10 -2.04 6.87 11.91
CA LEU A 10 -3.13 6.63 10.94
C LEU A 10 -4.51 6.67 11.61
N ILE A 11 -4.68 6.03 12.76
CA ILE A 11 -5.94 6.08 13.54
C ILE A 11 -6.28 7.52 13.92
N ASN A 12 -5.30 8.27 14.41
CA ASN A 12 -5.50 9.66 14.83
C ASN A 12 -5.81 10.60 13.66
N GLN A 13 -5.31 10.31 12.46
CA GLN A 13 -5.56 11.11 11.26
C GLN A 13 -6.81 10.69 10.49
N ALA A 14 -7.28 9.45 10.64
CA ALA A 14 -8.43 8.90 9.93
C ALA A 14 -9.67 9.83 9.88
N PRO A 15 -10.06 10.52 10.96
CA PRO A 15 -11.20 11.44 10.92
C PRO A 15 -11.03 12.59 9.90
N LYS A 16 -9.80 13.03 9.64
CA LYS A 16 -9.50 14.07 8.63
C LYS A 16 -9.83 13.60 7.21
N TYR A 17 -9.82 12.29 7.00
CA TYR A 17 -10.14 11.64 5.72
C TYR A 17 -11.59 11.11 5.69
N GLY A 18 -12.43 11.50 6.65
CA GLY A 18 -13.83 11.06 6.74
C GLY A 18 -14.01 9.63 7.27
N VAL A 19 -12.96 9.00 7.80
CA VAL A 19 -13.03 7.64 8.38
C VAL A 19 -13.09 7.74 9.91
N PRO A 20 -14.14 7.21 10.56
CA PRO A 20 -14.21 7.20 12.03
C PRO A 20 -13.03 6.43 12.65
N ALA A 21 -12.44 6.98 13.72
CA ALA A 21 -11.29 6.36 14.40
C ALA A 21 -11.52 4.88 14.80
N PRO A 22 -12.71 4.47 15.32
CA PRO A 22 -12.98 3.06 15.62
C PRO A 22 -12.96 2.15 14.39
N ILE A 23 -13.44 2.64 13.24
CA ILE A 23 -13.42 1.89 11.98
C ILE A 23 -11.97 1.67 11.52
N MET A 24 -11.15 2.71 11.66
CA MET A 24 -9.72 2.59 11.38
C MET A 24 -9.03 1.62 12.32
N GLN A 25 -9.24 1.77 13.63
CA GLN A 25 -8.56 0.99 14.68
C GLN A 25 -8.90 -0.50 14.64
N TYR A 26 -10.18 -0.84 14.46
CA TYR A 26 -10.63 -2.23 14.53
C TYR A 26 -10.79 -2.87 13.16
N GLY A 27 -11.12 -2.08 12.12
CA GLY A 27 -11.40 -2.57 10.78
C GLY A 27 -10.23 -2.56 9.82
N VAL A 28 -9.49 -1.46 9.77
CA VAL A 28 -8.45 -1.26 8.75
C VAL A 28 -7.09 -1.69 9.28
N VAL A 29 -6.67 -1.13 10.42
CA VAL A 29 -5.32 -1.34 10.98
C VAL A 29 -4.95 -2.81 11.20
N PRO A 30 -5.84 -3.70 11.70
CA PRO A 30 -5.47 -5.10 11.89
C PRO A 30 -5.06 -5.79 10.59
N VAL A 31 -5.74 -5.48 9.49
CA VAL A 31 -5.39 -5.98 8.17
C VAL A 31 -4.06 -5.39 7.71
N LEU A 32 -3.88 -4.06 7.84
CA LEU A 32 -2.62 -3.42 7.46
C LEU A 32 -1.42 -3.97 8.24
N LYS A 33 -1.59 -4.32 9.51
CA LYS A 33 -0.53 -4.97 10.33
C LYS A 33 -0.10 -6.30 9.73
N VAL A 34 -1.03 -7.13 9.28
CA VAL A 34 -0.73 -8.44 8.66
C VAL A 34 0.07 -8.28 7.37
N TYR A 35 -0.27 -7.30 6.54
CA TYR A 35 0.50 -6.99 5.33
C TYR A 35 1.87 -6.39 5.67
N ALA A 36 1.93 -5.45 6.62
CA ALA A 36 3.17 -4.80 7.01
C ALA A 36 4.22 -5.77 7.59
N GLN A 37 3.77 -6.81 8.30
CA GLN A 37 4.66 -7.86 8.84
C GLN A 37 5.34 -8.71 7.76
N GLN A 38 4.84 -8.70 6.52
CA GLN A 38 5.43 -9.45 5.41
C GLN A 38 6.57 -8.68 4.72
N LEU A 39 6.73 -7.40 5.05
CA LEU A 39 7.66 -6.49 4.40
C LEU A 39 8.89 -6.27 5.28
N SER A 40 10.06 -6.22 4.65
CA SER A 40 11.34 -6.15 5.36
C SER A 40 11.64 -4.77 5.95
N HIS A 41 11.06 -3.71 5.37
CA HIS A 41 11.35 -2.33 5.74
C HIS A 41 10.12 -1.63 6.32
N LYS A 42 10.35 -0.68 7.24
CA LYS A 42 9.28 0.11 7.87
C LYS A 42 8.92 1.37 7.08
N LYS A 43 9.71 1.68 6.06
CA LYS A 43 9.60 2.84 5.20
C LYS A 43 10.19 2.48 3.85
N TYR A 44 9.66 3.09 2.80
CA TYR A 44 10.13 2.92 1.44
C TYR A 44 10.14 4.28 0.76
N TYR A 45 10.88 4.37 -0.33
CA TYR A 45 10.89 5.51 -1.21
C TYR A 45 10.00 5.19 -2.41
N LEU A 46 8.99 6.03 -2.65
CA LEU A 46 8.19 5.96 -3.87
C LEU A 46 8.64 7.08 -4.81
N ARG A 47 8.79 6.76 -6.09
CA ARG A 47 9.07 7.76 -7.13
C ARG A 47 7.78 8.52 -7.46
N GLN A 48 7.86 9.84 -7.48
CA GLN A 48 6.74 10.73 -7.78
C GLN A 48 7.20 11.89 -8.67
N THR A 49 6.30 12.40 -9.49
CA THR A 49 6.46 13.70 -10.17
C THR A 49 6.42 14.84 -9.16
N LEU A 50 6.85 16.05 -9.54
CA LEU A 50 6.70 17.25 -8.69
C LEU A 50 5.24 17.60 -8.34
N GLU A 51 4.27 17.06 -9.09
CA GLU A 51 2.83 17.16 -8.80
C GLU A 51 2.33 16.08 -7.83
N ASN A 52 3.23 15.29 -7.24
CA ASN A 52 2.97 14.17 -6.34
C ASN A 52 2.25 12.98 -6.98
N ASN A 53 2.22 12.88 -8.31
CA ASN A 53 1.73 11.68 -9.00
C ASN A 53 2.77 10.56 -8.93
N LEU A 54 2.34 9.37 -8.50
CA LEU A 54 3.20 8.17 -8.47
C LEU A 54 3.67 7.80 -9.88
N VAL A 55 4.93 7.42 -9.98
CA VAL A 55 5.50 6.86 -11.20
C VAL A 55 4.96 5.44 -11.41
N LEU A 56 4.29 5.23 -12.53
CA LEU A 56 3.73 3.95 -12.93
C LEU A 56 4.65 3.24 -13.91
N THR A 57 4.89 1.94 -13.68
CA THR A 57 5.57 1.06 -14.63
C THR A 57 4.55 0.06 -15.18
N VAL A 58 4.50 -0.08 -16.51
CA VAL A 58 3.63 -1.06 -17.17
C VAL A 58 4.42 -2.33 -17.44
N LEU A 59 4.01 -3.43 -16.80
CA LEU A 59 4.60 -4.75 -17.00
C LEU A 59 3.71 -5.56 -17.96
N GLY A 60 4.19 -5.76 -19.19
CA GLY A 60 3.56 -6.65 -20.18
C GLY A 60 4.29 -7.99 -20.28
N LYS A 61 3.56 -9.06 -20.63
CA LYS A 61 4.20 -10.30 -21.10
C LYS A 61 4.53 -10.18 -22.57
N GLN A 62 5.77 -10.51 -22.94
CA GLN A 62 6.24 -10.52 -24.34
C GLN A 62 5.35 -11.39 -25.25
N ASP A 63 4.70 -12.43 -24.70
CA ASP A 63 3.83 -13.36 -25.43
C ASP A 63 2.33 -13.02 -25.35
N ASN A 64 1.93 -12.04 -24.54
CA ASN A 64 0.52 -11.63 -24.44
C ASN A 64 0.40 -10.13 -24.05
N PRO A 65 0.61 -9.22 -25.02
CA PRO A 65 0.62 -7.78 -24.78
C PRO A 65 -0.74 -7.22 -24.32
N ASP A 66 -1.83 -7.97 -24.46
CA ASP A 66 -3.16 -7.56 -24.00
C ASP A 66 -3.32 -7.61 -22.47
N ILE A 67 -2.38 -8.21 -21.75
CA ILE A 67 -2.36 -8.27 -20.28
C ILE A 67 -1.22 -7.39 -19.76
N GLU A 68 -1.49 -6.10 -19.69
CA GLU A 68 -0.65 -5.11 -19.03
C GLU A 68 -1.00 -5.02 -17.56
N LYS A 69 0.02 -5.06 -16.68
CA LYS A 69 -0.12 -4.81 -15.24
C LYS A 69 0.58 -3.50 -14.89
N LYS A 70 -0.14 -2.57 -14.28
CA LYS A 70 0.39 -1.28 -13.83
C LYS A 70 0.87 -1.39 -12.39
N VAL A 71 2.17 -1.19 -12.19
CA VAL A 71 2.80 -1.33 -10.88
C VAL A 71 3.49 -0.04 -10.43
N VAL A 72 3.63 0.09 -9.12
CA VAL A 72 4.52 1.09 -8.51
C VAL A 72 5.64 0.34 -7.77
N TYR A 73 6.87 0.83 -7.89
CA TYR A 73 7.99 0.29 -7.12
C TYR A 73 8.19 1.06 -5.82
N ALA A 74 8.35 0.32 -4.73
CA ALA A 74 8.71 0.81 -3.43
C ALA A 74 10.16 0.40 -3.10
N PHE A 75 11.04 1.40 -3.05
CA PHE A 75 12.49 1.22 -2.94
C PHE A 75 12.96 1.29 -1.48
N PRO A 76 13.95 0.48 -1.06
CA PRO A 76 14.43 0.51 0.33
C PRO A 76 15.32 1.73 0.61
N THR A 77 15.96 2.30 -0.42
CA THR A 77 16.81 3.50 -0.30
C THR A 77 16.44 4.57 -1.35
N VAL A 78 16.86 5.81 -1.10
CA VAL A 78 16.67 6.92 -2.05
C VAL A 78 17.53 6.72 -3.29
N GLU A 79 18.74 6.19 -3.13
CA GLU A 79 19.67 5.89 -4.20
C GLU A 79 19.07 4.88 -5.18
N ASP A 80 18.40 3.83 -4.68
CA ASP A 80 17.73 2.84 -5.53
C ASP A 80 16.60 3.45 -6.35
N ALA A 81 15.83 4.35 -5.75
CA ALA A 81 14.73 5.03 -6.42
C ALA A 81 15.25 5.97 -7.53
N VAL A 82 16.38 6.64 -7.31
CA VAL A 82 16.99 7.56 -8.29
C VAL A 82 17.68 6.80 -9.43
N GLN A 83 18.37 5.70 -9.12
CA GLN A 83 19.13 4.91 -10.09
C GLN A 83 18.25 3.92 -10.87
N PHE A 84 16.96 3.84 -10.56
CA PHE A 84 16.04 2.93 -11.23
C PHE A 84 15.89 3.29 -12.71
N ALA A 85 16.48 2.46 -13.56
CA ALA A 85 16.36 2.57 -15.00
C ALA A 85 14.94 2.15 -15.42
N ASP A 86 14.08 3.15 -15.63
CA ASP A 86 12.76 2.96 -16.22
C ASP A 86 12.78 3.59 -17.62
N SER A 87 12.49 2.79 -18.63
CA SER A 87 12.75 3.09 -20.04
C SER A 87 11.98 4.29 -20.59
N ASP A 88 10.94 4.76 -19.89
CA ASP A 88 10.04 5.82 -20.37
C ASP A 88 10.17 7.16 -19.62
N ILE A 89 11.16 7.28 -18.73
CA ILE A 89 11.14 8.31 -17.68
C ILE A 89 12.16 9.44 -17.84
N ASP A 90 13.01 9.39 -18.87
CA ASP A 90 14.10 10.35 -19.13
C ASP A 90 13.68 11.83 -19.31
N LYS A 91 12.41 12.19 -19.09
CA LYS A 91 11.85 13.55 -19.30
C LYS A 91 11.04 14.12 -18.13
N LEU A 92 10.90 13.44 -17.00
CA LEU A 92 10.10 13.92 -15.86
C LEU A 92 10.99 14.37 -14.69
N GLU A 93 10.69 15.54 -14.12
CA GLU A 93 11.23 15.98 -12.83
C GLU A 93 10.66 15.07 -11.73
N ILE A 94 11.40 13.99 -11.43
CA ILE A 94 11.00 12.96 -10.47
C ILE A 94 11.79 13.11 -9.19
N VAL A 95 11.07 12.98 -8.10
CA VAL A 95 11.60 12.92 -6.74
C VAL A 95 11.30 11.56 -6.13
N ALA A 96 12.16 11.13 -5.22
CA ALA A 96 11.95 9.95 -4.41
C ALA A 96 11.48 10.40 -3.01
N GLN A 97 10.21 10.14 -2.70
CA GLN A 97 9.61 10.53 -1.43
C GLN A 97 9.67 9.35 -0.45
N GLU A 98 10.25 9.58 0.73
CA GLU A 98 10.17 8.61 1.84
C GLU A 98 8.73 8.58 2.39
N ILE A 99 8.14 7.39 2.46
CA ILE A 99 6.79 7.16 2.96
C ILE A 99 6.81 5.96 3.92
N SER A 100 6.05 6.07 5.00
CA SER A 100 5.93 4.99 5.98
C SER A 100 5.10 3.82 5.42
N ILE A 101 5.41 2.59 5.80
CA ILE A 101 4.69 1.40 5.31
C ILE A 101 3.19 1.47 5.63
N GLY A 102 2.83 2.02 6.79
CA GLY A 102 1.43 2.22 7.16
C GLY A 102 0.73 3.14 6.15
N GLU A 103 1.34 4.28 5.82
CA GLU A 103 0.77 5.24 4.85
C GLU A 103 0.68 4.64 3.45
N ILE A 104 1.70 3.90 2.99
CA ILE A 104 1.67 3.23 1.67
C ILE A 104 0.49 2.26 1.62
N LEU A 105 0.40 1.33 2.57
CA LEU A 105 -0.67 0.32 2.60
C LEU A 105 -2.05 0.98 2.74
N PHE A 106 -2.16 2.07 3.51
CA PHE A 106 -3.39 2.84 3.59
C PHE A 106 -3.71 3.53 2.24
N GLN A 107 -2.74 4.08 1.53
CA GLN A 107 -3.02 4.74 0.25
C GLN A 107 -3.39 3.76 -0.87
N MET A 108 -2.91 2.51 -0.80
CA MET A 108 -3.14 1.50 -1.85
C MET A 108 -4.60 1.30 -2.24
N PHE A 109 -5.57 1.39 -1.32
CA PHE A 109 -6.99 1.24 -1.69
C PHE A 109 -7.56 2.45 -2.47
N THR A 110 -6.85 3.57 -2.50
CA THR A 110 -7.22 4.78 -3.25
C THR A 110 -6.60 4.83 -4.65
N LEU A 111 -5.63 3.94 -4.93
CA LEU A 111 -4.90 3.87 -6.20
C LEU A 111 -5.72 3.12 -7.26
N ARG A 112 -6.61 3.84 -7.95
CA ARG A 112 -7.53 3.26 -8.95
C ARG A 112 -6.83 2.71 -10.20
N GLU A 113 -5.66 3.20 -10.54
CA GLU A 113 -4.94 2.84 -11.77
C GLU A 113 -3.70 1.96 -11.52
N VAL A 114 -3.51 1.51 -10.27
CA VAL A 114 -2.37 0.69 -9.86
C VAL A 114 -2.90 -0.69 -9.48
N ASP A 115 -2.40 -1.73 -10.14
CA ASP A 115 -2.77 -3.11 -9.82
C ASP A 115 -2.04 -3.58 -8.56
N SER A 116 -0.78 -3.18 -8.39
CA SER A 116 0.04 -3.59 -7.25
C SER A 116 1.20 -2.64 -6.95
N ILE A 117 1.73 -2.76 -5.72
CA ILE A 117 3.00 -2.17 -5.32
C ILE A 117 4.02 -3.30 -5.12
N ILE A 118 5.19 -3.16 -5.72
CA ILE A 118 6.32 -4.08 -5.59
C ILE A 118 7.31 -3.49 -4.58
N PHE A 119 7.38 -4.10 -3.41
CA PHE A 119 8.30 -3.74 -2.34
C PHE A 119 9.61 -4.50 -2.51
N LEU A 120 10.69 -3.78 -2.80
CA LEU A 120 12.01 -4.36 -3.01
C LEU A 120 12.74 -4.54 -1.66
N ASP A 121 13.31 -5.72 -1.42
CA ASP A 121 14.14 -5.93 -0.22
C ASP A 121 15.56 -5.44 -0.43
N THR A 122 16.12 -5.69 -1.62
CA THR A 122 17.51 -5.35 -1.98
C THR A 122 17.56 -4.54 -3.29
N PRO A 123 18.43 -3.52 -3.38
CA PRO A 123 18.75 -2.82 -4.62
C PRO A 123 18.89 -3.75 -5.83
N GLN A 124 18.18 -3.44 -6.93
CA GLN A 124 18.31 -4.12 -8.23
C GLN A 124 18.04 -5.64 -8.24
N ASP A 125 17.61 -6.23 -7.11
CA ASP A 125 17.23 -7.65 -7.02
C ASP A 125 15.71 -7.81 -6.90
N TYR A 126 15.05 -7.86 -8.05
CA TYR A 126 13.61 -8.08 -8.15
C TYR A 126 13.17 -9.47 -7.66
N LYS A 127 14.09 -10.44 -7.52
CA LYS A 127 13.74 -11.79 -7.02
C LYS A 127 13.45 -11.77 -5.53
N GLN A 128 13.99 -10.81 -4.80
CA GLN A 128 13.71 -10.56 -3.38
C GLN A 128 12.79 -9.36 -3.26
N SER A 129 11.58 -9.54 -3.79
CA SER A 129 10.52 -8.54 -3.68
C SER A 129 9.23 -9.16 -3.16
N LYS A 130 8.41 -8.33 -2.52
CA LYS A 130 7.05 -8.65 -2.12
C LYS A 130 6.11 -7.78 -2.91
N GLU A 131 5.19 -8.42 -3.63
CA GLU A 131 4.16 -7.72 -4.37
C GLU A 131 2.84 -7.78 -3.58
N ILE A 132 2.28 -6.60 -3.28
CA ILE A 132 0.96 -6.50 -2.67
C ILE A 132 0.02 -5.94 -3.73
N TYR A 133 -1.06 -6.67 -3.98
CA TYR A 133 -2.08 -6.28 -4.95
C TYR A 133 -3.14 -5.40 -4.28
N CYS A 134 -3.53 -4.31 -4.96
CA CYS A 134 -4.48 -3.33 -4.43
C CYS A 134 -5.86 -3.96 -4.18
N ASP A 135 -6.32 -4.82 -5.10
CA ASP A 135 -7.60 -5.52 -5.02
C ASP A 135 -7.68 -6.48 -3.82
N LYS A 136 -6.62 -7.26 -3.58
CA LYS A 136 -6.53 -8.21 -2.46
C LYS A 136 -6.49 -7.51 -1.12
N LEU A 137 -5.74 -6.41 -1.03
CA LEU A 137 -5.70 -5.60 0.19
C LEU A 137 -7.08 -4.97 0.47
N GLN A 138 -7.73 -4.42 -0.56
CA GLN A 138 -9.07 -3.86 -0.46
C GLN A 138 -10.09 -4.93 -0.02
N GLN A 139 -10.05 -6.11 -0.63
CA GLN A 139 -10.92 -7.23 -0.29
C GLN A 139 -10.72 -7.65 1.19
N ALA A 140 -9.47 -7.81 1.63
CA ALA A 140 -9.18 -8.18 3.02
C ALA A 140 -9.70 -7.15 4.04
N ILE A 141 -9.60 -5.86 3.72
CA ILE A 141 -10.18 -4.78 4.54
C ILE A 141 -11.70 -4.87 4.55
N GLN A 142 -12.34 -5.05 3.38
CA GLN A 142 -13.80 -5.18 3.28
C GLN A 142 -14.35 -6.37 4.07
N GLU A 143 -13.67 -7.52 3.98
CA GLU A 143 -14.02 -8.72 4.74
C GLU A 143 -13.93 -8.48 6.24
N ASN A 144 -12.84 -7.87 6.72
CA ASN A 144 -12.68 -7.56 8.14
C ASN A 144 -13.72 -6.54 8.63
N LEU A 145 -14.01 -5.51 7.83
CA LEU A 145 -15.07 -4.53 8.14
C LEU A 145 -16.45 -5.19 8.22
N LYS A 146 -16.77 -6.09 7.30
CA LYS A 146 -18.04 -6.83 7.33
C LYS A 146 -18.17 -7.65 8.61
N MET A 147 -17.13 -8.41 8.98
CA MET A 147 -17.12 -9.19 10.22
C MET A 147 -17.35 -8.32 11.46
N LEU A 148 -16.73 -7.14 11.53
CA LEU A 148 -16.91 -6.21 12.66
C LEU A 148 -18.33 -5.65 12.72
N LEU A 149 -18.90 -5.29 11.57
CA LEU A 149 -20.26 -4.77 11.51
C LEU A 149 -21.30 -5.86 11.84
N ASP A 150 -21.06 -7.09 11.41
CA ASP A 150 -21.95 -8.23 11.70
C ASP A 150 -21.88 -8.64 13.19
N THR A 151 -20.70 -8.56 13.81
CA THR A 151 -20.51 -8.77 15.25
C THR A 151 -21.23 -7.69 16.08
N ASN A 152 -21.18 -6.43 15.64
CA ASN A 152 -21.90 -5.33 16.30
C ASN A 152 -23.41 -5.33 16.03
N LYS A 153 -23.87 -6.00 14.96
CA LYS A 153 -25.29 -6.19 14.62
C LYS A 153 -25.96 -7.37 15.32
N SER A 154 -25.27 -8.06 16.24
CA SER A 154 -25.90 -9.06 17.11
C SER A 154 -26.27 -8.45 18.48
N PRO A 155 -27.37 -7.67 18.62
CA PRO A 155 -28.01 -7.50 19.91
C PRO A 155 -28.91 -8.72 20.16
N ASN A 156 -28.74 -9.37 21.31
CA ASN A 156 -29.70 -10.33 21.88
C ASN A 156 -30.00 -11.61 21.07
N SER A 157 -29.22 -12.66 21.32
CA SER A 157 -29.84 -13.95 21.63
C SER A 157 -30.17 -13.95 23.13
N THR A 158 -31.32 -13.40 23.51
CA THR A 158 -31.85 -13.54 24.87
C THR A 158 -32.76 -14.78 24.93
N ILE A 159 -32.59 -15.52 26.03
CA ILE A 159 -33.51 -16.46 26.72
C ILE A 159 -33.73 -17.86 26.10
N ALA A 160 -33.10 -18.88 26.72
CA ALA A 160 -33.76 -19.90 27.54
C ALA A 160 -32.72 -20.63 28.39
#